data_AF-A0A7J6VUL7-F1
#
_entry.id   AF-A0A7J6VUL7-F1
#
_cell.length_a   1.000
_cell.length_b   1.000
_cell.length_c   1.000
_cell.angle_alpha   90.00
_cell.angle_beta   90.00
_cell.angle_gamma   90.00
#
_symmetry.space_group_name_H-M   'P 1'
#
loop_
_entity.id
_entity.type
_entity.pdbx_description
1 polymer ?
#
loop_
_entity_poly.entity_id
_entity_poly.type
_entity_poly.pdbx_seq_one_letter_code
_entity_poly.pdbx_strand_id
1 'polypeptide(L)' 'MAKVVSWNARGLCNLDAQGSVDMLLKMTKANVILLQESKLKESKGIDDAKLLPIGWQWLCVPSIGISGGM' A
#
# COMPACT_ATOMS: atom_id res chain seq x y z
N MET A 1 -5.55 21.65 -4.74
CA MET A 1 -5.16 21.32 -3.35
C MET A 1 -4.76 19.85 -3.33
N ALA A 2 -3.60 19.50 -2.78
CA ALA A 2 -3.17 18.11 -2.72
C ALA A 2 -3.95 17.35 -1.64
N LYS A 3 -4.43 16.14 -1.94
CA LYS A 3 -5.17 15.28 -1.01
C LYS A 3 -4.32 14.11 -0.57
N VAL A 4 -4.15 13.97 0.74
CA VAL A 4 -3.40 12.88 1.36
C VAL A 4 -4.37 11.94 2.06
N VAL A 5 -4.19 10.64 1.86
CA VAL A 5 -5.00 9.59 2.52
C VAL A 5 -4.08 8.65 3.28
N SER A 6 -4.47 8.32 4.50
CA SER A 6 -3.80 7.31 5.33
C SER A 6 -4.71 6.11 5.52
N TRP A 7 -4.21 4.90 5.29
CA TRP A 7 -4.99 3.68 5.40
C TRP A 7 -4.15 2.51 5.93
N ASN A 8 -4.67 1.82 6.94
CA ASN A 8 -4.08 0.58 7.44
C ASN A 8 -4.50 -0.57 6.52
N ALA A 9 -3.54 -1.14 5.79
CA ALA A 9 -3.77 -2.19 4.81
C ALA A 9 -4.01 -3.57 5.43
N ARG A 10 -3.70 -3.76 6.73
CA ARG A 10 -3.82 -5.04 7.46
C ARG A 10 -3.20 -6.24 6.72
N GLY A 11 -2.14 -5.99 5.95
CA GLY A 11 -1.47 -6.96 5.08
C GLY A 11 -1.80 -6.78 3.59
N LEU A 12 -0.82 -6.31 2.81
CA LEU A 12 -0.89 -6.23 1.35
C LEU A 12 -0.52 -7.56 0.66
N CYS A 13 -0.04 -8.54 1.41
CA CYS A 13 0.33 -9.86 0.90
C CYS A 13 -0.88 -10.72 0.46
N ASN A 14 -2.10 -10.31 0.78
CA ASN A 14 -3.31 -10.89 0.20
C ASN A 14 -3.62 -10.17 -1.12
N LEU A 15 -3.74 -10.91 -2.22
CA LEU A 15 -4.03 -10.38 -3.55
C LEU A 15 -5.29 -9.47 -3.58
N ASP A 16 -6.26 -9.70 -2.69
CA ASP A 16 -7.47 -8.87 -2.54
C ASP A 16 -7.20 -7.42 -2.09
N ALA A 17 -6.08 -7.19 -1.39
CA ALA A 17 -5.69 -5.85 -0.97
C ALA A 17 -5.27 -4.98 -2.16
N GLN A 18 -4.91 -5.58 -3.31
CA GLN A 18 -4.54 -4.85 -4.54
C GLN A 18 -5.76 -4.11 -5.13
N GLY A 19 -6.88 -4.79 -5.29
CA GLY A 19 -8.14 -4.18 -5.74
C GLY A 19 -8.64 -3.09 -4.78
N SER A 20 -8.31 -3.23 -3.49
CA SER A 20 -8.66 -2.26 -2.45
C SER A 20 -7.88 -0.95 -2.57
N VAL A 21 -6.59 -0.99 -2.95
CA VAL A 21 -5.77 0.22 -3.15
C VAL A 21 -6.22 1.01 -4.38
N ASP A 22 -6.51 0.34 -5.50
CA ASP A 22 -7.06 0.99 -6.70
C ASP A 22 -8.46 1.60 -6.45
N MET A 23 -9.32 0.87 -5.73
CA MET A 23 -10.61 1.40 -5.29
C MET A 23 -10.45 2.62 -4.38
N LEU A 24 -9.52 2.56 -3.42
CA LEU A 24 -9.20 3.68 -2.53
C LEU A 24 -8.75 4.91 -3.33
N LEU A 25 -7.89 4.73 -4.34
CA LEU A 25 -7.43 5.79 -5.23
C LEU A 25 -8.59 6.43 -6.00
N LYS A 26 -9.46 5.61 -6.61
CA LYS A 26 -10.62 6.07 -7.39
C LYS A 26 -11.64 6.81 -6.52
N MET A 27 -11.94 6.29 -5.32
CA MET A 27 -12.91 6.89 -4.41
C MET A 27 -12.42 8.19 -3.80
N THR A 28 -11.16 8.21 -3.37
CA THR A 28 -10.63 9.36 -2.63
C THR A 28 -10.11 10.46 -3.54
N LYS A 29 -9.70 10.14 -4.78
CA LYS A 29 -8.94 11.05 -5.65
C LYS A 29 -7.71 11.61 -4.94
N ALA A 30 -7.02 10.76 -4.16
CA ALA A 30 -5.81 11.13 -3.44
C ALA A 30 -4.65 11.43 -4.41
N ASN A 31 -3.75 12.31 -3.99
CA ASN A 31 -2.45 12.54 -4.64
C ASN A 31 -1.33 11.78 -3.92
N VAL A 32 -1.51 11.47 -2.64
CA VAL A 32 -0.56 10.71 -1.82
C VAL A 32 -1.34 9.72 -0.97
N ILE A 33 -0.86 8.48 -0.90
CA ILE A 33 -1.39 7.45 -0.02
C ILE A 33 -0.29 6.96 0.92
N LEU A 34 -0.61 6.90 2.21
CA LEU A 34 0.22 6.29 3.24
C LEU A 34 -0.41 4.95 3.64
N LEU A 35 0.30 3.86 3.36
CA LEU A 35 -0.13 2.51 3.71
C LEU A 35 0.64 2.01 4.94
N GLN A 36 -0.10 1.67 6.00
CA GLN A 36 0.48 1.04 7.19
C GLN A 36 0.13 -0.45 7.28
N GLU A 37 0.91 -1.19 8.06
CA GLU A 37 0.75 -2.64 8.25
C GLU A 37 0.67 -3.43 6.94
N SER A 38 1.49 -3.06 5.95
CA SER A 38 1.53 -3.74 4.66
C SER A 38 2.00 -5.20 4.76
N LYS A 39 2.69 -5.58 5.85
CA LYS A 39 3.35 -6.88 6.06
C LYS A 39 4.33 -7.27 4.94
N LEU A 40 4.74 -6.30 4.12
CA LEU A 40 5.76 -6.47 3.09
C LEU A 40 7.12 -6.59 3.78
N LYS A 41 7.87 -7.63 3.45
CA LYS A 41 9.21 -7.87 4.01
C LYS A 41 10.31 -7.12 3.26
N GLU A 42 10.09 -6.85 1.98
CA GLU A 42 10.96 -6.10 1.11
C GLU A 42 10.11 -5.46 0.00
N SER A 43 10.64 -4.42 -0.65
CA SER A 43 10.02 -3.86 -1.87
C SER A 43 10.11 -4.83 -3.06
N LYS A 44 10.97 -5.85 -2.98
CA LYS A 44 11.14 -6.86 -4.03
C LYS A 44 10.04 -7.92 -3.94
N GLY A 45 9.45 -8.27 -5.08
CA GLY A 45 8.43 -9.31 -5.17
C GLY A 45 6.99 -8.81 -5.17
N ILE A 46 6.78 -7.50 -5.07
CA ILE A 46 5.53 -6.88 -5.52
C ILE A 46 5.68 -6.61 -7.01
N ASP A 47 4.67 -7.02 -7.77
CA ASP A 47 4.53 -6.59 -9.15
C ASP A 47 4.06 -5.13 -9.13
N ASP A 48 5.00 -4.20 -9.28
CA ASP A 48 4.77 -2.75 -9.27
C ASP A 48 3.63 -2.35 -10.22
N ALA A 49 3.51 -3.05 -11.36
CA ALA A 49 2.47 -2.81 -12.34
C ALA A 49 1.07 -3.24 -11.88
N LYS A 50 0.98 -4.08 -10.85
CA LYS A 50 -0.29 -4.54 -10.26
C LYS A 50 -0.69 -3.76 -9.02
N LEU A 51 0.26 -3.22 -8.26
CA LEU A 51 -0.06 -2.56 -6.99
C LEU A 51 -0.51 -1.11 -7.17
N LEU A 52 -0.03 -0.43 -8.22
CA LEU A 52 -0.26 1.00 -8.42
C LEU A 52 -0.66 1.33 -9.86
N PRO A 53 -1.56 2.30 -10.07
CA PRO A 53 -1.86 2.79 -11.40
C PRO A 53 -0.62 3.42 -12.06
N ILE A 54 -0.62 3.43 -13.40
CA ILE A 54 0.41 4.08 -14.21
C ILE A 54 0.61 5.53 -13.73
N GLY A 55 1.87 5.91 -13.48
CA GLY A 55 2.26 7.27 -13.07
C GLY A 55 2.41 7.48 -11.56
N TRP A 56 2.12 6.47 -10.74
CA TRP A 56 2.39 6.51 -9.30
C TRP A 56 3.79 5.98 -8.99
N GLN A 57 4.47 6.66 -8.07
CA GLN A 57 5.74 6.20 -7.50
C GLN A 57 5.50 5.78 -6.05
N TRP A 58 6.29 4.82 -5.58
CA TRP A 58 6.17 4.33 -4.21
C TRP A 58 7.52 4.03 -3.58
N LEU A 59 7.50 3.99 -2.26
CA LEU A 59 8.60 3.59 -1.41
C LEU A 59 8.02 2.70 -0.32
N CYS A 60 8.65 1.58 -0.05
CA CYS A 60 8.34 0.76 1.11
C CYS A 60 9.53 0.73 2.07
N VAL A 61 9.22 1.03 3.32
CA VAL A 61 10.14 0.88 4.44
C VAL A 61 9.60 -0.27 5.29
N PRO A 62 10.14 -1.49 5.12
CA PRO A 62 9.67 -2.65 5.88
C PRO A 62 10.00 -2.47 7.38
N SER A 63 9.17 -3.07 8.24
CA SER A 63 9.39 -3.01 9.68
C SER A 63 10.64 -3.79 10.08
N ILE A 64 11.52 -3.17 10.86
CA ILE A 64 12.67 -3.82 11.50
C ILE A 64 12.16 -4.44 12.82
N GLY A 65 11.36 -5.50 12.72
CA GLY A 65 10.76 -6.15 13.89
C GLY A 65 9.75 -7.23 13.53
N ILE A 66 9.59 -8.20 14.43
CA ILE A 66 8.55 -9.22 14.35
C ILE A 66 7.30 -8.61 15.01
N SER A 67 6.27 -8.25 14.24
CA SER A 67 4.99 -7.89 14.86
C SER A 67 4.37 -9.17 15.42
N GLY A 68 4.56 -9.42 16.71
CA GLY A 68 3.83 -10.45 17.45
C GLY A 68 2.35 -10.08 17.45
N GLY A 69 1.55 -10.80 16.67
CA GLY A 69 0.14 -10.94 17.01
C GLY A 69 0.10 -11.67 18.35
N MET A 70 -0.47 -11.02 19.37
CA MET A 70 -0.96 -11.74 20.54
C MET A 70 -2.15 -12.60 20.14
#